data_AF-A0A6N2Y8V1-F1
#
_entry.id   AF-A0A6N2Y8V1-F1
#
_cell.length_a   1.000
_cell.length_b   1.000
_cell.length_c   1.000
_cell.angle_alpha   90.00
_cell.angle_beta   90.00
_cell.angle_gamma   90.00
#
_symmetry.space_group_name_H-M   'P 1'
#
loop_
_entity.id
_entity.type
_entity.pdbx_description
1 polymer ?
#
loop_
_entity_poly.entity_id
_entity_poly.type
_entity_poly.pdbx_seq_one_letter_code
_entity_poly.pdbx_strand_id
1 'polypeptide(L)' 'MTDRIVKLRQYVQFDFYTVDEMFVLQLFDKNNAANDGSDCIWEDDHFDFEALFEQAIAWCEENL' A
#
# COMPACT_ATOMS: atom_id res chain seq x y z
N MET A 1 3.44 4.42 -12.99
CA MET A 1 4.27 4.76 -11.83
C MET A 1 3.76 5.94 -10.97
N THR A 2 3.97 7.24 -11.29
CA THR A 2 3.58 8.36 -10.39
C THR A 2 2.09 8.43 -10.08
N ASP A 3 1.23 8.16 -11.06
CA ASP A 3 -0.22 8.29 -10.92
C ASP A 3 -0.84 7.28 -9.95
N ARG A 4 -0.30 6.05 -9.89
CA ARG A 4 -0.79 5.00 -8.98
C ARG A 4 -0.43 5.29 -7.53
N ILE A 5 0.78 5.78 -7.27
CA ILE A 5 1.17 6.24 -5.93
C ILE A 5 0.26 7.38 -5.46
N VAL A 6 0.01 8.37 -6.34
CA VAL A 6 -0.88 9.48 -6.02
C VAL A 6 -2.30 8.99 -5.77
N LYS A 7 -2.81 8.06 -6.57
CA LYS A 7 -4.14 7.45 -6.39
C LYS A 7 -4.22 6.70 -5.06
N LEU A 8 -3.26 5.83 -4.73
CA LEU A 8 -3.26 5.07 -3.48
C LEU A 8 -3.24 5.98 -2.25
N ARG A 9 -2.49 7.08 -2.29
CA ARG A 9 -2.46 8.12 -1.22
C ARG A 9 -3.80 8.84 -1.01
N GLN A 10 -4.74 8.72 -1.94
CA GLN A 10 -6.10 9.24 -1.72
C GLN A 10 -6.87 8.39 -0.71
N TYR A 11 -6.51 7.11 -0.54
CA TYR A 11 -7.21 6.17 0.32
C TYR A 11 -6.52 5.95 1.66
N VAL A 12 -5.18 5.85 1.67
CA VAL A 12 -4.40 5.31 2.80
C VAL A 12 -3.04 5.99 2.96
N GLN A 13 -2.41 5.82 4.14
CA GLN A 13 -0.95 5.90 4.27
C GLN A 13 -0.35 4.54 3.92
N PHE A 14 0.91 4.48 3.50
CA PHE A 14 1.55 3.20 3.22
C PHE A 14 3.07 3.24 3.42
N ASP A 15 3.62 2.09 3.74
CA ASP A 15 5.06 1.83 3.69
C ASP A 15 5.37 0.90 2.52
N PHE A 16 6.49 1.17 1.86
CA PHE A 16 6.94 0.44 0.70
C PHE A 16 8.43 0.14 0.82
N TYR A 17 8.78 -1.14 0.75
CA TYR A 17 10.15 -1.62 0.92
C TYR A 17 10.37 -2.90 0.10
N THR A 18 11.59 -3.43 0.14
CA THR A 18 11.95 -4.65 -0.60
C THR A 18 12.52 -5.70 0.33
N VAL A 19 12.13 -6.97 0.13
CA VAL A 19 12.66 -8.15 0.83
C VAL A 19 12.97 -9.22 -0.20
N ASP A 20 14.20 -9.75 -0.21
CA ASP A 20 14.62 -10.85 -1.10
C ASP A 20 14.14 -10.70 -2.56
N GLU A 21 14.41 -9.53 -3.17
CA GLU A 21 14.03 -9.15 -4.54
C GLU A 21 12.53 -8.91 -4.80
N MET A 22 11.70 -9.01 -3.78
CA MET A 22 10.26 -8.71 -3.85
C MET A 22 9.97 -7.29 -3.36
N PHE A 23 8.95 -6.67 -3.95
CA PHE A 23 8.36 -5.45 -3.44
C PHE A 23 7.31 -5.79 -2.40
N VAL A 24 7.33 -5.10 -1.27
CA VAL A 24 6.37 -5.27 -0.18
C VAL A 24 5.66 -3.94 0.05
N LEU A 25 4.34 -3.99 0.22
CA LEU A 25 3.50 -2.83 0.43
C LEU A 25 2.57 -3.07 1.61
N GLN A 26 2.66 -2.21 2.61
CA GLN A 26 1.79 -2.22 3.79
C GLN A 26 0.93 -0.96 3.80
N LEU A 27 -0.39 -1.11 3.97
CA LEU A 27 -1.34 -0.01 4.05
C LEU A 27 -1.77 0.24 5.50
N PHE A 28 -2.03 1.51 5.78
CA PHE A 28 -2.47 2.01 7.08
C PHE A 28 -3.61 3.02 6.89
N ASP A 29 -4.44 3.20 7.92
CA ASP A 29 -5.52 4.20 7.88
C ASP A 29 -4.96 5.58 7.50
N LYS A 30 -5.64 6.28 6.58
CA LYS A 30 -5.19 7.57 6.05
C LYS A 30 -4.90 8.62 7.12
N ASN A 31 -5.66 8.59 8.22
CA ASN A 31 -5.60 9.56 9.31
C ASN A 31 -4.66 9.14 10.43
N ASN A 32 -4.18 7.89 10.41
CA ASN A 32 -3.16 7.43 11.35
C ASN A 32 -1.81 7.44 10.64
N ALA A 33 -0.80 8.05 11.26
CA ALA A 33 0.53 7.98 10.71
C ALA A 33 1.07 6.54 10.88
N ALA A 34 1.74 6.01 9.85
CA ALA A 34 2.29 4.64 9.86
C ALA A 34 3.23 4.38 11.07
N ASN A 35 3.84 5.44 11.61
CA ASN A 35 4.74 5.39 12.77
C ASN A 35 4.03 5.54 14.14
N ASP A 36 2.71 5.75 14.18
CA ASP A 36 1.95 5.89 15.43
C ASP A 36 1.47 4.53 15.99
N GLY A 37 2.03 3.42 15.51
CA GLY A 37 1.64 2.07 15.93
C GLY A 37 0.26 1.67 15.43
N SER A 38 -0.18 2.23 14.29
CA SER A 38 -1.44 1.84 13.68
C SER A 38 -1.35 0.42 13.13
N ASP A 39 -2.41 -0.37 13.33
CA ASP A 39 -2.50 -1.70 12.76
C ASP A 39 -2.45 -1.62 11.23
N CYS A 40 -1.64 -2.48 10.64
CA CYS A 40 -1.63 -2.67 9.19
C CYS A 40 -3.00 -3.22 8.77
N ILE A 41 -3.67 -2.53 7.85
CA ILE A 41 -5.02 -2.91 7.37
C ILE A 41 -4.95 -3.83 6.16
N TRP A 42 -3.81 -3.83 5.47
CA TRP A 42 -3.52 -4.69 4.33
C TRP A 42 -2.01 -4.75 4.07
N GLU A 43 -1.51 -5.93 3.74
CA GLU A 43 -0.12 -6.16 3.36
C GLU A 43 -0.07 -7.21 2.25
N ASP A 44 0.78 -6.99 1.25
CA ASP A 44 1.11 -7.99 0.24
C ASP A 44 2.52 -7.76 -0.33
N ASP A 45 3.04 -8.78 -0.98
CA ASP A 45 4.35 -8.80 -1.63
C ASP A 45 4.28 -9.33 -3.05
N HIS A 46 5.06 -8.72 -3.95
CA HIS A 46 5.05 -9.10 -5.36
C HIS A 46 6.36 -8.75 -6.07
N PHE A 47 6.74 -9.54 -7.08
CA PHE A 47 7.92 -9.26 -7.93
C PHE A 47 7.68 -8.11 -8.92
N ASP A 48 6.41 -7.87 -9.29
CA ASP A 48 6.00 -6.76 -10.14
C ASP A 48 5.38 -5.64 -9.31
N PHE A 49 6.07 -4.50 -9.29
CA PHE A 49 5.65 -3.27 -8.63
C PHE A 49 4.27 -2.78 -9.08
N GLU A 50 3.99 -2.79 -10.39
CA GLU A 50 2.74 -2.21 -10.90
C GLU A 50 1.55 -3.09 -10.53
N ALA A 51 1.72 -4.41 -10.56
CA ALA A 51 0.70 -5.36 -10.10
C ALA A 51 0.39 -5.20 -8.60
N LEU A 52 1.41 -4.99 -7.76
CA LEU A 52 1.24 -4.79 -6.32
C LEU A 52 0.40 -3.55 -6.01
N PHE A 53 0.67 -2.44 -6.70
CA PHE A 53 -0.10 -1.20 -6.53
C PHE A 53 -1.53 -1.33 -7.07
N GLU A 54 -1.75 -2.07 -8.16
CA GLU A 54 -3.10 -2.33 -8.66
C GLU A 54 -3.94 -3.14 -7.67
N GLN A 55 -3.36 -4.17 -7.06
CA GLN A 55 -4.02 -4.98 -6.02
C GLN A 55 -4.36 -4.14 -4.79
N ALA A 56 -3.42 -3.34 -4.31
CA ALA A 56 -3.64 -2.43 -3.17
C ALA A 56 -4.76 -1.41 -3.45
N ILE A 57 -4.80 -0.83 -4.66
CA ILE A 57 -5.84 0.12 -5.05
C ILE A 57 -7.20 -0.58 -5.15
N ALA A 58 -7.26 -1.78 -5.76
CA ALA A 58 -8.49 -2.54 -5.86
C ALA A 58 -9.04 -2.90 -4.48
N TRP A 59 -8.18 -3.32 -3.56
CA TRP A 59 -8.57 -3.57 -2.17
C TRP A 59 -9.13 -2.31 -1.51
N CYS A 60 -8.49 -1.14 -1.68
CA CYS A 60 -9.00 0.13 -1.18
C CYS A 60 -10.40 0.45 -1.72
N GLU A 61 -10.63 0.25 -3.02
CA GLU A 61 -11.92 0.53 -3.67
C GLU A 61 -13.06 -0.40 -3.19
N GLU A 62 -12.72 -1.59 -2.71
CA GLU A 62 -13.69 -2.56 -2.18
C GLU A 62 -13.96 -2.40 -0.67
N ASN A 63 -13.01 -1.87 0.09
CA ASN A 63 -13.03 -1.93 1.57
C ASN A 63 -13.06 -0.58 2.29
N LEU A 64 -12.87 0.56 1.61
CA LEU A 64 -12.83 1.91 2.20
C LEU A 64 -13.88 2.85 1.59
#